data_AF-A0A0G1QFH4-F1
#
_entry.id   AF-A0A0G1QFH4-F1
#
_cell.length_a   1.000
_cell.length_b   1.000
_cell.length_c   1.000
_cell.angle_alpha   90.00
_cell.angle_beta   90.00
_cell.angle_gamma   90.00
#
_symmetry.space_group_name_H-M   'P 1'
#
loop_
_entity.id
_entity.type
_entity.pdbx_description
1 polymer ?
#
loop_
_entity_poly.entity_id
_entity_poly.type
_entity_poly.pdbx_seq_one_letter_code
_entity_poly.pdbx_strand_id
1 'polypeptide(L)'
;MSQVKSEFALALNQICAERGIDPKVVIESIKQAILAALKRDLGVAEEEVLVGYAVSVNEDTGAIAVEKDGQDATPAGFGRIAAQVAKQVIMQRVREAEKDAIITEYQDKIGTLVTGMILRFDGPNVVVDIGRGQAIMPLTETITNEFYRLNQRVAVYIKEILSLLAGPPPN
;
A
#
# COMPACT_ATOMS: atom_id res chain seq x y z
N MET A 1 19.35 -29.81 -11.47
CA MET A 1 19.76 -28.50 -12.03
C MET A 1 19.22 -27.43 -11.12
N SER A 2 20.09 -26.61 -10.55
CA SER A 2 19.70 -25.50 -9.67
C SER A 2 18.94 -24.48 -10.50
N GLN A 3 17.61 -24.38 -10.34
CA GLN A 3 16.84 -23.26 -10.89
C GLN A 3 17.39 -21.98 -10.27
N VAL A 4 18.08 -21.18 -11.10
CA VAL A 4 18.47 -19.82 -10.73
C VAL A 4 17.16 -19.09 -10.50
N LYS A 5 16.85 -18.80 -9.23
CA LYS A 5 15.72 -17.95 -8.89
C LYS A 5 15.91 -16.62 -9.60
N SER A 6 14.94 -16.26 -10.43
CA SER A 6 14.94 -15.01 -11.18
C SER A 6 15.08 -13.80 -10.26
N GLU A 7 15.67 -12.72 -10.78
CA GLU A 7 15.77 -11.43 -10.07
C GLU A 7 14.41 -10.92 -9.60
N PHE A 8 13.34 -11.18 -10.36
CA PHE A 8 11.97 -10.83 -9.96
C PHE A 8 11.54 -11.57 -8.71
N ALA A 9 11.70 -12.90 -8.68
CA ALA A 9 11.32 -13.72 -7.55
C ALA A 9 12.11 -13.35 -6.29
N LEU A 10 13.40 -13.05 -6.43
CA LEU A 10 14.24 -12.61 -5.31
C LEU A 10 13.80 -11.25 -4.77
N ALA A 11 13.58 -10.27 -5.65
CA ALA A 11 13.15 -8.93 -5.25
C ALA A 11 11.76 -8.94 -4.59
N LEU A 12 10.79 -9.67 -5.18
CA LEU A 12 9.45 -9.80 -4.61
C LEU A 12 9.50 -10.45 -3.23
N ASN A 13 10.24 -11.56 -3.09
CA ASN A 13 10.39 -12.24 -1.82
C ASN A 13 11.06 -11.35 -0.76
N GLN A 14 12.07 -10.56 -1.14
CA GLN A 14 12.74 -9.64 -0.22
C GLN A 14 11.78 -8.56 0.30
N ILE A 15 11.08 -7.87 -0.61
CA ILE A 15 10.11 -6.83 -0.25
C ILE A 15 9.00 -7.39 0.64
N CYS A 16 8.51 -8.58 0.31
CA CYS A 16 7.47 -9.26 1.08
C CYS A 16 7.97 -9.66 2.49
N ALA A 17 9.19 -10.22 2.59
CA ALA A 17 9.78 -10.63 3.86
C ALA A 17 10.04 -9.44 4.81
N GLU A 18 10.53 -8.31 4.30
CA GLU A 18 10.77 -7.10 5.10
C GLU A 18 9.49 -6.50 5.71
N ARG A 19 8.33 -6.84 5.13
CA ARG A 19 7.02 -6.28 5.51
C ARG A 19 6.06 -7.32 6.08
N GLY A 20 6.50 -8.58 6.22
CA GLY A 20 5.66 -9.67 6.73
C GLY A 20 4.48 -10.04 5.82
N ILE A 21 4.59 -9.80 4.51
CA ILE A 21 3.54 -10.09 3.52
C ILE A 21 3.84 -11.44 2.87
N ASP A 22 2.83 -12.28 2.62
CA ASP A 22 3.00 -13.49 1.82
C ASP A 22 3.09 -13.13 0.31
N PRO A 23 4.18 -13.51 -0.40
CA PRO A 23 4.31 -13.29 -1.84
C PRO A 23 3.12 -13.79 -2.66
N LYS A 24 2.46 -14.87 -2.22
CA LYS A 24 1.28 -15.42 -2.91
C LYS A 24 0.11 -14.45 -2.93
N VAL A 25 -0.12 -13.76 -1.81
CA VAL A 25 -1.20 -12.76 -1.70
C VAL A 25 -0.92 -11.58 -2.62
N VAL A 26 0.34 -11.18 -2.76
CA VAL A 26 0.75 -10.13 -3.69
C VAL A 26 0.52 -10.55 -5.13
N ILE A 27 0.92 -11.76 -5.51
CA ILE A 27 0.71 -12.31 -6.86
C ILE A 27 -0.79 -12.40 -7.20
N GLU A 28 -1.62 -12.85 -6.26
CA GLU A 28 -3.06 -12.90 -6.43
C GLU A 28 -3.66 -11.51 -6.64
N SER A 29 -3.19 -10.52 -5.88
CA SER A 29 -3.62 -9.12 -6.02
C SER A 29 -3.23 -8.55 -7.38
N ILE A 30 -2.03 -8.88 -7.87
CA ILE A 30 -1.55 -8.47 -9.18
C ILE A 30 -2.46 -9.07 -10.27
N LYS A 31 -2.80 -10.37 -10.18
CA LYS A 31 -3.72 -11.02 -11.14
C LYS A 31 -5.08 -10.32 -11.18
N GLN A 32 -5.67 -10.05 -10.02
CA GLN A 32 -6.98 -9.38 -9.93
C GLN A 32 -6.94 -7.97 -10.50
N ALA A 33 -5.91 -7.18 -10.17
CA ALA A 33 -5.76 -5.82 -10.69
C ALA A 33 -5.53 -5.78 -12.20
N ILE A 34 -4.76 -6.73 -12.74
CA ILE A 34 -4.52 -6.84 -14.18
C ILE A 34 -5.80 -7.26 -14.91
N LEU A 35 -6.58 -8.18 -14.35
CA LEU A 35 -7.88 -8.56 -14.89
C LEU A 35 -8.83 -7.36 -14.92
N ALA A 36 -8.83 -6.54 -13.87
CA ALA A 36 -9.59 -5.29 -13.81
C ALA A 36 -9.09 -4.24 -14.83
N ALA A 37 -7.78 -4.15 -15.07
CA ALA A 37 -7.24 -3.28 -16.12
C ALA A 37 -7.65 -3.76 -17.53
N LEU A 38 -7.62 -5.07 -17.77
CA LEU A 38 -8.05 -5.68 -19.02
C LEU A 38 -9.54 -5.44 -19.30
N LYS A 39 -10.41 -5.55 -18.27
CA LYS A 39 -11.84 -5.18 -18.35
C LYS A 39 -12.04 -3.81 -18.99
N ARG A 40 -11.32 -2.82 -18.46
CA ARG A 40 -11.42 -1.42 -18.89
C ARG A 40 -10.93 -1.22 -20.31
N ASP A 41 -9.85 -1.90 -20.69
CA ASP A 41 -9.28 -1.82 -22.04
C ASP A 41 -10.21 -2.45 -23.10
N LEU A 42 -10.92 -3.52 -22.74
CA LEU A 42 -11.90 -4.19 -23.61
C LEU A 42 -13.25 -3.46 -23.68
N GLY A 43 -13.44 -2.37 -22.93
CA GLY A 43 -14.69 -1.59 -22.91
C GLY A 43 -15.86 -2.31 -22.24
N VAL A 44 -15.59 -3.33 -21.43
CA VAL A 44 -16.58 -4.13 -20.70
C VAL A 44 -16.99 -3.38 -19.43
N ALA A 45 -18.30 -3.34 -19.12
CA ALA A 45 -18.80 -2.69 -17.91
C ALA A 45 -18.22 -3.36 -16.64
N GLU A 46 -18.00 -2.59 -15.57
CA GLU A 46 -17.39 -3.12 -14.33
C GLU A 46 -18.19 -4.29 -13.72
N GLU A 47 -19.51 -4.29 -13.87
CA GLU A 47 -20.39 -5.37 -13.39
C GLU A 47 -20.40 -6.63 -14.28
N GLU A 48 -19.91 -6.58 -15.52
CA GLU A 48 -19.86 -7.75 -16.39
C GLU A 48 -18.71 -8.68 -15.97
N VAL A 49 -19.07 -9.94 -15.66
CA VAL A 49 -18.10 -11.00 -15.42
C VAL A 49 -17.44 -11.33 -16.76
N LEU A 50 -16.12 -11.13 -16.87
CA LEU A 50 -15.38 -11.74 -17.99
C LEU A 50 -15.32 -13.24 -17.74
N VAL A 51 -16.32 -13.93 -18.28
CA VAL A 51 -16.31 -15.38 -18.35
C VAL A 51 -15.22 -15.80 -19.33
N GLY A 52 -14.39 -16.76 -18.92
CA GLY A 52 -13.36 -17.35 -19.77
C GLY A 52 -11.99 -16.68 -19.72
N TYR A 53 -11.85 -15.50 -19.10
CA TYR A 53 -10.54 -14.83 -19.01
C TYR A 53 -9.78 -15.22 -17.75
N ALA A 54 -8.54 -15.65 -17.94
CA ALA A 54 -7.61 -15.96 -16.85
C ALA A 54 -6.32 -15.17 -17.04
N VAL A 55 -5.83 -14.57 -15.95
CA VAL A 55 -4.51 -13.93 -15.91
C VAL A 55 -3.56 -14.85 -15.17
N SER A 56 -2.49 -15.28 -15.84
CA SER A 56 -1.40 -16.01 -15.23
C SER A 56 -0.18 -15.12 -15.04
N VAL A 57 0.54 -15.33 -13.95
CA VAL A 57 1.79 -14.65 -13.64
C VAL A 57 2.81 -15.76 -13.37
N ASN A 58 3.87 -15.79 -14.15
CA ASN A 58 4.98 -16.69 -13.92
C ASN A 58 5.81 -16.16 -12.75
N GLU A 59 5.88 -16.93 -11.65
CA GLU A 59 6.54 -16.50 -10.41
C GLU A 59 8.05 -16.35 -10.57
N ASP A 60 8.66 -17.09 -11.51
CA ASP A 60 10.07 -16.96 -11.82
C ASP A 60 10.28 -15.76 -12.74
N THR A 61 9.75 -15.77 -13.96
CA THR A 61 10.10 -14.74 -14.95
C THR A 61 9.38 -13.40 -14.75
N GLY A 62 8.33 -13.35 -13.93
CA GLY A 62 7.43 -12.20 -13.85
C GLY A 62 6.60 -11.99 -15.12
N ALA A 63 6.64 -12.93 -16.07
CA ALA A 63 5.88 -12.84 -17.31
C ALA A 63 4.38 -12.97 -17.02
N ILE A 64 3.59 -12.11 -17.66
CA ILE A 64 2.14 -12.03 -17.49
C ILE A 64 1.51 -12.44 -18.81
N ALA A 65 0.60 -13.40 -18.75
CA ALA A 65 -0.16 -13.87 -19.91
C ALA A 65 -1.66 -13.81 -19.60
N VAL A 66 -2.45 -13.59 -20.65
CA VAL A 66 -3.91 -13.58 -20.59
C VAL A 66 -4.41 -14.69 -21.49
N GLU A 67 -5.22 -15.58 -20.92
CA GLU A 67 -5.89 -16.65 -21.65
C GLU A 67 -7.38 -16.37 -21.69
N LYS A 68 -8.02 -16.61 -22.84
CA LYS A 68 -9.46 -16.64 -23.01
C LYS A 68 -9.88 -18.04 -23.45
N ASP A 69 -10.70 -18.71 -22.63
CA ASP A 69 -11.20 -20.06 -22.91
C ASP A 69 -10.08 -21.07 -23.24
N GLY A 70 -8.91 -20.89 -22.59
CA GLY A 70 -7.72 -21.72 -22.80
C GLY A 70 -6.88 -21.37 -24.03
N GLN A 71 -7.19 -20.28 -24.75
CA GLN A 71 -6.39 -19.75 -25.85
C GLN A 71 -5.68 -18.46 -25.45
N ASP A 72 -4.45 -18.27 -25.92
CA ASP A 72 -3.72 -17.02 -25.68
C ASP A 72 -4.48 -15.85 -26.30
N ALA A 73 -4.89 -14.93 -25.45
CA ALA A 73 -5.64 -13.73 -25.78
C ALA A 73 -4.89 -12.47 -25.33
N THR A 74 -3.57 -12.57 -25.13
CA THR A 74 -2.73 -11.46 -24.66
C THR A 74 -2.67 -10.36 -25.72
N PRO A 75 -3.24 -9.16 -25.46
CA PRO A 75 -3.19 -8.07 -26.42
C PRO A 75 -1.75 -7.57 -26.65
N ALA A 76 -1.45 -7.11 -27.86
CA ALA A 76 -0.15 -6.54 -28.17
C ALA A 76 0.12 -5.30 -27.29
N GLY A 77 1.25 -5.31 -26.57
CA GLY A 77 1.60 -4.23 -25.63
C GLY A 77 1.03 -4.35 -24.22
N PHE A 78 0.18 -5.36 -23.95
CA PHE A 78 -0.41 -5.59 -22.64
C PHE A 78 0.64 -5.80 -21.54
N GLY A 79 1.78 -6.41 -21.87
CA GLY A 79 2.89 -6.60 -20.92
C GLY A 79 3.35 -5.30 -20.25
N ARG A 80 3.30 -4.16 -20.96
CA ARG A 80 3.66 -2.85 -20.37
C ARG A 80 2.62 -2.39 -19.34
N ILE A 81 1.33 -2.51 -19.68
CA ILE A 81 0.22 -2.14 -18.80
C ILE A 81 0.26 -3.03 -17.55
N ALA A 82 0.40 -4.33 -17.77
CA ALA A 82 0.46 -5.34 -16.73
C ALA A 82 1.65 -5.09 -15.77
N ALA A 83 2.83 -4.74 -16.29
CA ALA A 83 3.99 -4.38 -15.47
C ALA A 83 3.75 -3.10 -14.64
N GLN A 84 3.10 -2.08 -15.21
CA GLN A 84 2.77 -0.85 -14.48
C GLN A 84 1.76 -1.11 -13.35
N VAL A 85 0.71 -1.88 -13.65
CA VAL A 85 -0.29 -2.29 -12.67
C VAL A 85 0.36 -3.14 -11.57
N ALA A 86 1.19 -4.12 -11.93
CA ALA A 86 1.89 -4.94 -10.95
C ALA A 86 2.76 -4.11 -10.00
N LYS A 87 3.55 -3.17 -10.52
CA LYS A 87 4.34 -2.23 -9.71
C LYS A 87 3.46 -1.45 -8.73
N GLN A 88 2.32 -0.94 -9.21
CA GLN A 88 1.41 -0.17 -8.37
C GLN A 88 0.81 -1.03 -7.25
N VAL A 89 0.36 -2.24 -7.57
CA VAL A 89 -0.22 -3.18 -6.59
C VAL A 89 0.81 -3.60 -5.54
N ILE A 90 2.05 -3.88 -5.94
CA ILE A 90 3.12 -4.21 -5.00
C ILE A 90 3.35 -3.04 -4.03
N MET A 91 3.50 -1.82 -4.55
CA MET A 91 3.71 -0.62 -3.72
C MET A 91 2.53 -0.36 -2.79
N GLN A 92 1.30 -0.64 -3.25
CA GLN A 92 0.10 -0.50 -2.44
C GLN A 92 0.09 -1.53 -1.30
N ARG A 93 0.34 -2.82 -1.60
CA ARG A 93 0.40 -3.89 -0.58
C ARG A 93 1.49 -3.62 0.46
N VAL A 94 2.64 -3.12 0.03
CA VAL A 94 3.72 -2.69 0.93
C VAL A 94 3.25 -1.60 1.88
N ARG A 95 2.60 -0.56 1.35
CA ARG A 95 2.09 0.56 2.15
C ARG A 95 0.98 0.13 3.12
N GLU A 96 0.10 -0.76 2.69
CA GLU A 96 -0.97 -1.32 3.53
C GLU A 96 -0.37 -2.12 4.69
N ALA A 97 0.59 -3.00 4.42
CA ALA A 97 1.26 -3.78 5.47
C ALA A 97 2.04 -2.88 6.45
N GLU A 98 2.73 -1.84 5.94
CA GLU A 98 3.37 -0.85 6.81
C GLU A 98 2.34 -0.14 7.71
N LYS A 99 1.21 0.28 7.14
CA LYS A 99 0.13 0.94 7.89
C LYS A 99 -0.43 0.01 8.97
N ASP A 100 -0.72 -1.23 8.63
CA ASP A 100 -1.29 -2.21 9.57
C ASP A 100 -0.31 -2.53 10.70
N ALA A 101 0.99 -2.65 10.40
CA ALA A 101 2.03 -2.84 11.41
C ALA A 101 2.13 -1.64 12.37
N ILE A 102 2.04 -0.41 11.84
CA ILE A 102 2.03 0.81 12.65
C ILE A 102 0.79 0.85 13.54
N ILE A 103 -0.40 0.60 12.99
CA ILE A 103 -1.65 0.58 13.75
C ILE A 103 -1.57 -0.42 14.90
N THR A 104 -1.12 -1.64 14.62
CA THR A 104 -0.99 -2.70 15.63
C THR A 104 -0.06 -2.27 16.76
N GLU A 105 1.08 -1.65 16.46
CA GLU A 105 2.01 -1.18 17.49
C GLU A 105 1.46 -0.03 18.34
N TYR A 106 0.77 0.92 17.72
CA TYR A 106 0.23 2.07 18.45
C TYR A 106 -1.07 1.78 19.17
N GLN A 107 -1.78 0.71 18.81
CA GLN A 107 -2.99 0.28 19.49
C GLN A 107 -2.73 0.03 20.98
N ASP A 108 -1.62 -0.62 21.32
CA ASP A 108 -1.20 -0.87 22.71
C ASP A 108 -0.70 0.39 23.43
N LYS A 109 -0.38 1.46 22.69
CA LYS A 109 0.12 2.73 23.22
C LYS A 109 -0.97 3.78 23.37
N ILE A 110 -2.21 3.49 22.99
CA ILE A 110 -3.35 4.39 23.24
C ILE A 110 -3.46 4.64 24.74
N GLY A 111 -3.60 5.92 25.13
CA GLY A 111 -3.63 6.31 26.53
C GLY A 111 -2.26 6.52 27.17
N THR A 112 -1.18 6.45 26.40
CA THR A 112 0.19 6.67 26.91
C THR A 112 0.81 7.95 26.34
N LEU A 113 1.83 8.46 27.05
CA LEU A 113 2.67 9.55 26.57
C LEU A 113 3.83 9.01 25.76
N VAL A 114 4.02 9.54 24.57
CA VAL A 114 5.17 9.26 23.70
C VAL A 114 5.93 10.54 23.40
N THR A 115 7.25 10.44 23.24
CA THR A 115 8.03 11.58 22.76
C THR A 115 8.04 11.57 21.24
N GLY A 116 7.70 12.71 20.65
CA GLY A 116 7.73 12.92 19.21
C GLY A 116 8.45 14.20 18.82
N MET A 117 8.69 14.38 17.53
CA MET A 117 9.32 15.57 16.95
C MET A 117 8.36 16.26 16.00
N ILE A 118 8.17 17.56 16.15
CA ILE A 118 7.30 18.34 15.26
C ILE A 118 7.94 18.41 13.87
N LEU A 119 7.27 17.84 12.87
CA LEU A 119 7.74 17.82 11.49
C LEU A 119 7.29 19.05 10.72
N ARG A 120 6.01 19.40 10.85
CA ARG A 120 5.39 20.48 10.09
C ARG A 120 4.07 20.92 10.70
N PHE A 121 3.52 22.00 10.16
CA PHE A 121 2.21 22.54 10.48
C PHE A 121 1.31 22.44 9.24
N ASP A 122 0.19 21.73 9.37
CA ASP A 122 -0.82 21.58 8.33
C ASP A 122 -2.03 22.45 8.73
N GLY A 123 -1.97 23.73 8.38
CA GLY A 123 -2.94 24.73 8.81
C GLY A 123 -2.91 24.93 10.33
N PRO A 124 -4.03 24.75 11.05
CA PRO A 124 -4.06 24.84 12.51
C PRO A 124 -3.53 23.56 13.19
N ASN A 125 -3.26 22.48 12.44
CA ASN A 125 -2.84 21.20 12.99
C ASN A 125 -1.32 21.07 13.02
N VAL A 126 -0.80 20.39 14.03
CA VAL A 126 0.63 20.09 14.18
C VAL A 126 0.88 18.63 13.80
N VAL A 127 1.80 18.39 12.87
CA VAL A 127 2.21 17.03 12.50
C VAL A 127 3.44 16.65 13.29
N VAL A 128 3.36 15.55 14.03
CA VAL A 128 4.40 15.07 14.95
C VAL A 128 4.88 13.70 14.49
N ASP A 129 6.18 13.56 14.28
CA ASP A 129 6.85 12.27 14.12
C ASP A 129 6.91 11.56 15.46
N ILE A 130 6.31 10.38 15.55
CA ILE A 130 6.31 9.54 16.76
C ILE A 130 7.25 8.33 16.61
N GLY A 131 8.09 8.31 15.57
CA GLY A 131 9.10 7.30 15.29
C GLY A 131 8.70 6.45 14.09
N ARG A 132 7.84 5.45 14.31
CA ARG A 132 7.39 4.55 13.23
C ARG A 132 6.23 5.09 12.39
N GLY A 133 5.68 6.24 12.75
CA GLY A 133 4.54 6.84 12.06
C GLY A 133 4.43 8.33 12.35
N GLN A 134 3.43 8.97 11.75
CA GLN A 134 3.13 10.39 11.98
C GLN A 134 1.78 10.50 12.71
N ALA A 135 1.73 11.36 13.71
CA ALA A 135 0.50 11.75 14.39
C ALA A 135 0.12 13.18 13.99
N ILE A 136 -1.18 13.45 14.01
CA ILE A 136 -1.72 14.80 13.85
C ILE A 136 -2.26 15.21 15.21
N MET A 137 -1.81 16.37 15.69
CA MET A 137 -2.34 17.04 16.87
C MET A 137 -3.17 18.25 16.42
N PRO A 138 -4.51 18.15 16.46
CA PRO A 138 -5.39 19.27 16.12
C PRO A 138 -5.23 20.42 17.11
N LEU A 139 -5.51 21.66 16.67
CA LEU A 139 -5.45 22.85 17.53
C LEU A 139 -6.28 22.68 18.83
N THR A 140 -7.43 22.01 18.75
CA THR A 140 -8.29 21.73 19.91
C THR A 140 -7.64 20.82 20.96
N GLU A 141 -6.63 20.05 20.58
CA GLU A 141 -5.87 19.13 21.43
C GLU A 141 -4.49 19.70 21.80
N THR A 142 -4.17 20.94 21.36
CA THR A 142 -2.95 21.63 21.77
C THR A 142 -3.13 22.39 23.07
N ILE A 143 -2.03 22.59 23.81
CA ILE A 143 -2.06 23.39 25.03
C ILE A 143 -2.14 24.88 24.65
N THR A 144 -3.16 25.55 25.19
CA THR A 144 -3.30 27.00 25.01
C THR A 144 -2.07 27.72 25.57
N ASN A 145 -1.49 28.62 24.77
CA ASN A 145 -0.25 29.37 25.04
C ASN A 145 1.07 28.57 24.99
N GLU A 146 1.05 27.32 24.52
CA GLU A 146 2.30 26.61 24.20
C GLU A 146 2.76 26.95 22.77
N PHE A 147 4.05 27.28 22.62
CA PHE A 147 4.63 27.60 21.33
C PHE A 147 5.33 26.38 20.74
N TYR A 148 4.71 25.78 19.73
CA TYR A 148 5.29 24.69 18.95
C TYR A 148 6.19 25.22 17.83
N ARG A 149 7.36 24.61 17.64
CA ARG A 149 8.32 24.95 16.58
C ARG A 149 8.69 23.71 15.77
N LEU A 150 9.06 23.92 14.51
CA LEU A 150 9.63 22.86 13.67
C LEU A 150 10.86 22.23 14.35
N ASN A 151 10.99 20.92 14.22
CA ASN A 151 12.05 20.08 14.81
C ASN A 151 12.10 20.09 16.35
N GLN A 152 11.11 20.68 17.03
CA GLN A 152 11.01 20.61 18.48
C GLN A 152 10.58 19.21 18.93
N ARG A 153 11.24 18.68 19.96
CA ARG A 153 10.78 17.47 20.65
C ARG A 153 9.72 17.81 21.68
N VAL A 154 8.62 17.09 21.64
CA VAL A 154 7.46 17.28 22.53
C VAL A 154 6.98 15.93 23.04
N ALA A 155 6.48 15.89 24.27
CA ALA A 155 5.75 14.74 24.79
C ALA A 155 4.28 14.90 24.39
N VAL A 156 3.74 13.90 23.70
CA VAL A 156 2.36 13.89 23.21
C VAL A 156 1.60 12.70 23.76
N TYR A 157 0.33 12.91 24.06
CA TYR A 157 -0.58 11.86 24.51
C TYR A 157 -1.28 11.22 23.31
N ILE A 158 -1.18 9.89 23.18
CA ILE A 158 -1.89 9.18 22.12
C ILE A 158 -3.36 9.02 22.56
N LYS A 159 -4.22 9.88 22.00
CA LYS A 159 -5.66 9.86 22.29
C LYS A 159 -6.38 8.71 21.61
N GLU A 160 -6.22 8.58 20.30
CA GLU A 160 -6.91 7.58 19.49
C GLU A 160 -6.18 7.36 18.14
N ILE A 161 -6.56 6.30 17.43
CA ILE A 161 -6.11 6.02 16.06
C ILE A 161 -7.33 6.19 15.14
N LEU A 162 -7.27 7.17 14.25
CA LEU A 162 -8.32 7.39 13.25
C LEU A 162 -8.00 6.62 11.97
N SER A 163 -8.74 5.56 11.70
CA SER A 163 -8.74 4.92 10.39
C SER A 163 -9.65 5.74 9.45
N LEU A 164 -9.10 6.80 8.85
CA LEU A 164 -9.74 7.36 7.67
C LEU A 164 -9.72 6.25 6.60
N LEU A 165 -10.90 5.68 6.32
CA LEU A 165 -11.14 4.98 5.06
C LEU A 165 -10.57 5.88 3.97
N ALA A 166 -9.75 5.32 3.08
CA ALA A 166 -9.05 6.07 2.04
C ALA A 166 -10.06 6.75 1.09
N GLY A 167 -10.61 7.87 1.52
CA GLY A 167 -11.28 8.85 0.69
C GLY A 167 -10.24 9.86 0.23
N PRO A 168 -10.47 10.51 -0.92
CA PRO A 168 -9.59 11.57 -1.41
C PRO A 168 -9.43 12.64 -0.31
N PRO A 169 -8.24 13.26 -0.19
CA PRO A 169 -8.03 14.30 0.82
C PRO A 169 -9.10 15.38 0.67
N PRO A 170 -9.68 15.91 1.77
CA PRO A 170 -10.60 17.02 1.69
C PRO A 170 -9.88 18.22 1.04
N ASN A 171 -10.55 18.82 0.04
CA ASN A 171 -10.11 20.01 -0.69
C ASN A 171 -9.74 21.18 0.23
#